data_AF-G5SRT8-F1
#
_entry.id   AF-G5SRT8-F1
#
_cell.length_a   1.000
_cell.length_b   1.000
_cell.length_c   1.000
_cell.angle_alpha   90.00
_cell.angle_beta   90.00
_cell.angle_gamma   90.00
#
_symmetry.space_group_name_H-M   'P 1'
#
loop_
_entity.id
_entity.type
_entity.pdbx_description
1 polymer ?
#
loop_
_entity_poly.entity_id
_entity_poly.type
_entity_poly.pdbx_seq_one_letter_code
_entity_poly.pdbx_strand_id
1 'polypeptide(L)'
;MQRKIFKFKIISKEGNCILSLDYTNLTNEIIRSITKNLIKIEPNEKCKLLFVGKEDCRLTLEDVYNLSSLFQSVVGSGLVWDIIGDYLYTGESQDLDGYLLINPDLINQ
;
A
#
# COMPACT_ATOMS: atom_id res chain seq x y z
N MET A 1 15.61 12.19 11.88
CA MET A 1 14.61 11.10 11.84
C MET A 1 15.22 9.91 11.13
N GLN A 2 14.93 8.69 11.59
CA GLN A 2 15.38 7.47 10.90
C GLN A 2 14.58 7.31 9.60
N ARG A 3 15.26 6.95 8.51
CA ARG A 3 14.63 6.75 7.20
C ARG A 3 13.63 5.58 7.27
N LYS A 4 12.41 5.80 6.77
CA LYS A 4 11.36 4.78 6.69
C LYS A 4 11.01 4.50 5.23
N ILE A 5 11.07 3.22 4.84
CA ILE A 5 10.72 2.73 3.51
C ILE A 5 9.55 1.77 3.62
N PHE A 6 8.52 1.97 2.81
CA PHE A 6 7.39 1.06 2.65
C PHE A 6 7.59 0.30 1.34
N LYS A 7 7.98 -0.97 1.43
CA LYS A 7 8.18 -1.86 0.29
C LYS A 7 6.92 -2.68 0.07
N PHE A 8 6.31 -2.58 -1.10
CA PHE A 8 5.06 -3.26 -1.38
C PHE A 8 5.03 -3.85 -2.79
N LYS A 9 4.28 -4.93 -2.94
CA LYS A 9 4.13 -5.64 -4.21
C LYS A 9 2.79 -5.29 -4.84
N ILE A 10 2.81 -4.73 -6.04
CA ILE A 10 1.62 -4.54 -6.85
C ILE A 10 1.34 -5.85 -7.57
N ILE A 11 0.09 -6.30 -7.54
CA ILE A 11 -0.36 -7.51 -8.21
C ILE A 11 -1.60 -7.17 -9.04
N SER A 12 -1.56 -7.52 -10.31
CA SER A 12 -2.69 -7.42 -11.24
C SER A 12 -2.77 -8.68 -12.10
N LYS A 13 -3.79 -8.76 -12.96
CA LYS A 13 -3.89 -9.82 -13.99
C LYS A 13 -2.72 -9.85 -14.98
N GLU A 14 -2.04 -8.73 -15.17
CA GLU A 14 -0.97 -8.57 -16.15
C GLU A 14 0.41 -8.96 -15.58
N GLY A 15 0.50 -9.11 -14.25
CA GLY A 15 1.72 -9.52 -13.58
C GLY A 15 1.87 -8.86 -12.21
N ASN A 16 3.11 -8.84 -11.73
CA ASN A 16 3.43 -8.19 -10.46
C ASN A 16 4.70 -7.35 -10.57
N CYS A 17 4.80 -6.32 -9.74
CA CYS A 17 6.01 -5.53 -9.57
C CYS A 17 6.19 -5.14 -8.10
N ILE A 18 7.43 -4.93 -7.68
CA ILE A 18 7.75 -4.49 -6.32
C ILE A 18 8.19 -3.03 -6.39
N LEU A 19 7.55 -2.20 -5.59
CA LEU A 19 7.88 -0.79 -5.44
C LEU A 19 8.31 -0.49 -4.01
N SER A 20 8.98 0.64 -3.83
CA SER A 20 9.40 1.14 -2.52
C SER A 20 9.11 2.62 -2.43
N LEU A 21 8.41 3.02 -1.37
CA LEU A 21 8.05 4.39 -1.09
C LEU A 21 8.81 4.88 0.15
N ASP A 22 9.54 5.98 0.02
CA ASP A 22 10.09 6.67 1.17
C ASP A 22 8.99 7.51 1.83
N TYR A 23 8.64 7.16 3.07
CA TYR A 23 7.58 7.81 3.83
C TYR A 23 8.10 8.45 5.12
N THR A 24 9.41 8.67 5.23
CA THR A 24 10.08 9.19 6.43
C THR A 24 9.41 10.43 7.01
N ASN A 25 8.93 11.32 6.14
CA ASN A 25 8.29 12.58 6.51
C ASN A 25 6.79 12.57 6.19
N LEU A 26 6.18 11.42 5.93
CA LEU A 26 4.78 11.37 5.53
C LEU A 26 3.88 11.76 6.71
N THR A 27 3.18 12.88 6.57
CA THR A 27 2.18 13.36 7.53
C THR A 27 0.90 13.75 6.80
N ASN A 28 -0.20 13.84 7.53
CA ASN A 28 -1.48 14.31 6.97
C ASN A 28 -1.40 15.73 6.37
N GLU A 29 -0.55 16.61 6.90
CA GLU A 29 -0.34 17.96 6.34
C GLU A 29 0.33 17.89 4.96
N ILE A 30 1.37 17.05 4.83
CA ILE A 30 2.06 16.84 3.56
C ILE A 30 1.13 16.17 2.55
N ILE A 31 0.36 15.16 2.96
CA ILE A 31 -0.64 14.51 2.10
C ILE A 31 -1.66 15.53 1.59
N ARG A 32 -2.22 16.38 2.46
CA ARG A 32 -3.15 17.46 2.07
C ARG A 32 -2.54 18.46 1.08
N SER A 33 -1.24 18.76 1.21
CA SER A 33 -0.55 19.64 0.27
C SER A 33 -0.39 19.00 -1.10
N ILE A 34 0.04 17.74 -1.14
CA ILE A 34 0.30 17.01 -2.39
C ILE A 34 -1.01 16.76 -3.14
N THR A 35 -2.07 16.34 -2.42
CA THR A 35 -3.38 16.00 -3.00
C THR A 35 -4.04 17.12 -3.79
N LYS A 36 -3.73 18.39 -3.52
CA LYS A 36 -4.26 19.52 -4.29
C LYS A 36 -3.83 19.49 -5.76
N ASN A 37 -2.67 18.91 -6.05
CA ASN A 37 -2.08 18.88 -7.39
C ASN A 37 -1.86 17.44 -7.90
N LEU A 38 -2.42 16.46 -7.22
CA LEU A 38 -2.15 15.06 -7.51
C LEU A 38 -3.07 14.57 -8.63
N ILE A 39 -2.49 13.89 -9.62
CA ILE A 39 -3.26 13.20 -10.66
C ILE A 39 -3.90 12.00 -10.00
N LYS A 40 -5.23 12.01 -9.90
CA LYS A 40 -5.99 10.84 -9.48
C LYS A 40 -5.97 9.81 -10.59
N ILE A 41 -5.58 8.61 -10.24
CA ILE A 41 -5.72 7.41 -11.05
C ILE A 41 -7.05 6.80 -10.60
N GLU A 42 -8.06 6.84 -11.45
CA GLU A 42 -9.30 6.11 -11.21
C GLU A 42 -9.19 4.74 -11.88
N PRO A 43 -8.87 3.67 -11.11
CA PRO A 43 -8.84 2.34 -11.68
C PRO A 43 -10.26 1.91 -12.05
N ASN A 44 -10.40 1.28 -13.21
CA ASN A 44 -11.67 0.63 -13.60
C ASN A 44 -11.97 -0.63 -12.77
N GLU A 45 -11.00 -1.08 -11.97
CA GLU A 45 -11.07 -2.28 -11.14
C GLU A 45 -10.94 -1.90 -9.66
N LYS A 46 -11.50 -2.72 -8.76
CA LYS A 46 -11.35 -2.50 -7.31
C LYS A 46 -9.88 -2.65 -6.90
N CYS A 47 -9.43 -1.81 -5.99
CA CYS A 47 -8.09 -1.93 -5.41
C CYS A 47 -8.17 -2.30 -3.93
N LYS A 48 -7.29 -3.22 -3.48
CA LYS A 48 -7.12 -3.56 -2.07
C LYS A 48 -5.67 -3.39 -1.65
N LEU A 49 -5.41 -2.53 -0.67
CA LEU A 49 -4.10 -2.38 -0.04
C LEU A 49 -4.04 -3.27 1.21
N LEU A 50 -3.08 -4.18 1.25
CA LEU A 50 -2.88 -5.09 2.38
C LEU A 50 -1.56 -4.75 3.06
N PHE A 51 -1.60 -4.49 4.36
CA PHE A 51 -0.40 -4.33 5.18
C PHE A 51 -0.05 -5.64 5.86
N VAL A 52 1.23 -6.00 5.87
CA VAL A 52 1.70 -7.22 6.51
C VAL A 52 2.03 -6.92 7.98
N GLY A 53 1.17 -7.37 8.89
CA GLY A 53 1.26 -7.16 10.33
C GLY A 53 1.89 -8.33 11.08
N LYS A 54 3.13 -8.69 10.72
CA LYS A 54 3.91 -9.74 11.42
C LYS A 54 4.46 -9.24 12.76
N GLU A 55 4.95 -10.15 13.61
CA GLU A 55 5.54 -9.81 14.92
C GLU A 55 6.67 -8.78 14.83
N ASP A 56 7.46 -8.81 13.75
CA ASP A 56 8.55 -7.89 13.46
C ASP A 56 8.15 -6.71 12.56
N CYS A 57 6.85 -6.45 12.43
CA CYS A 57 6.33 -5.36 11.61
C CYS A 57 6.91 -4.00 12.05
N ARG A 58 7.45 -3.28 11.08
CA ARG A 58 8.07 -1.96 11.27
C ARG A 58 7.05 -0.82 11.21
N LEU A 59 5.84 -1.10 10.73
CA LEU A 59 4.79 -0.11 10.57
C LEU A 59 4.06 0.10 11.89
N THR A 60 4.04 1.34 12.35
CA THR A 60 3.11 1.73 13.40
C THR A 60 1.70 1.86 12.84
N LEU A 61 0.69 1.86 13.70
CA LEU A 61 -0.69 2.10 13.28
C LEU A 61 -0.86 3.50 12.63
N GLU A 62 -0.12 4.51 13.11
CA GLU A 62 -0.09 5.83 12.49
C GLU A 62 0.47 5.78 11.06
N ASP A 63 1.56 5.03 10.85
CA ASP A 63 2.14 4.84 9.52
C ASP A 63 1.13 4.19 8.56
N VAL A 64 0.37 3.17 9.03
CA VAL A 64 -0.70 2.52 8.27
C VAL A 64 -1.78 3.53 7.85
N TYR A 65 -2.25 4.39 8.76
CA TYR A 65 -3.25 5.40 8.43
C TYR A 65 -2.74 6.45 7.44
N ASN A 66 -1.51 6.92 7.62
CA ASN A 66 -0.89 7.92 6.74
C ASN A 66 -0.67 7.35 5.32
N LEU A 67 -0.13 6.13 5.22
CA LEU A 67 0.05 5.44 3.94
C LEU A 67 -1.31 5.19 3.28
N SER A 68 -2.30 4.67 4.01
CA SER A 68 -3.65 4.44 3.46
C SER A 68 -4.26 5.73 2.90
N SER A 69 -4.13 6.84 3.62
CA SER A 69 -4.61 8.15 3.18
C SER A 69 -3.90 8.63 1.90
N LEU A 70 -2.58 8.42 1.80
CA LEU A 70 -1.82 8.72 0.59
C LEU A 70 -2.32 7.87 -0.60
N PHE A 71 -2.42 6.56 -0.44
CA PHE A 71 -2.87 5.68 -1.52
C PHE A 71 -4.32 5.97 -1.94
N GLN A 72 -5.23 6.22 -1.00
CA GLN A 72 -6.62 6.62 -1.31
C GLN A 72 -6.66 7.92 -2.12
N SER A 73 -5.73 8.82 -1.85
CA SER A 73 -5.67 10.08 -2.58
C SER A 73 -5.21 9.94 -4.04
N VAL A 74 -4.44 8.89 -4.33
CA VAL A 74 -3.95 8.56 -5.67
C VAL A 74 -4.94 7.68 -6.42
N VAL A 75 -5.44 6.62 -5.79
CA VAL A 75 -6.26 5.55 -6.41
C VAL A 75 -7.76 5.87 -6.40
N GLY A 76 -8.19 6.90 -5.66
CA GLY A 76 -9.60 7.30 -5.58
C GLY A 76 -10.44 6.43 -4.63
N SER A 77 -11.77 6.58 -4.71
CA SER A 77 -12.76 6.04 -3.75
C SER A 77 -12.89 4.51 -3.76
N GLY A 78 -12.31 3.82 -4.74
CA GLY A 78 -12.35 2.37 -4.89
C GLY A 78 -11.32 1.60 -4.05
N LEU A 79 -10.46 2.28 -3.29
CA LEU A 79 -9.41 1.65 -2.49
C LEU A 79 -9.91 1.25 -1.10
N VAL A 80 -9.95 -0.05 -0.84
CA VAL A 80 -10.09 -0.62 0.51
C VAL A 80 -8.73 -1.03 1.05
N TRP A 81 -8.55 -1.06 2.36
CA TRP A 81 -7.31 -1.54 2.97
C TRP A 81 -7.58 -2.44 4.18
N ASP A 82 -6.61 -3.30 4.49
CA ASP A 82 -6.70 -4.30 5.56
C ASP A 82 -5.29 -4.67 6.08
N ILE A 83 -5.22 -5.28 7.26
CA ILE A 83 -3.97 -5.79 7.84
C ILE A 83 -4.04 -7.32 7.88
N ILE A 84 -3.04 -7.99 7.29
CA ILE A 84 -2.94 -9.45 7.24
C ILE A 84 -1.80 -9.93 8.14
N GLY A 85 -1.97 -11.10 8.78
CA GLY A 85 -0.97 -11.64 9.70
C GLY A 85 0.26 -12.25 9.01
N ASP A 86 0.13 -12.70 7.77
CA ASP A 86 1.22 -13.35 7.01
C ASP A 86 1.22 -12.92 5.53
N TYR A 87 2.27 -13.28 4.79
CA TYR A 87 2.39 -13.05 3.35
C TYR A 87 1.31 -13.81 2.57
N LEU A 88 0.85 -13.22 1.45
CA LEU A 88 -0.11 -13.86 0.56
C LEU A 88 0.44 -15.12 -0.12
N TYR A 89 1.75 -15.16 -0.37
CA TYR A 89 2.42 -16.26 -1.06
C TYR A 89 3.66 -16.73 -0.30
N THR A 90 3.96 -18.02 -0.45
CA THR A 90 5.19 -18.62 0.09
C THR A 90 6.41 -18.11 -0.67
N GLY A 91 7.52 -17.86 0.04
CA GLY A 91 8.78 -17.42 -0.57
C GLY A 91 8.84 -15.92 -0.89
N GLU A 92 7.88 -15.13 -0.42
CA GLU A 92 7.95 -13.67 -0.49
C GLU A 92 9.11 -13.12 0.34
N SER A 93 9.61 -11.97 -0.08
CA SER A 93 10.74 -11.32 0.59
C SER A 93 10.35 -10.90 2.01
N GLN A 94 11.21 -11.21 2.99
CA GLN A 94 10.97 -10.87 4.39
C GLN A 94 10.90 -9.36 4.66
N ASP A 95 11.43 -8.55 3.75
CA ASP A 95 11.39 -7.09 3.86
C ASP A 95 10.16 -6.44 3.19
N LEU A 96 9.20 -7.25 2.73
CA LEU A 96 7.95 -6.78 2.14
C LEU A 96 6.97 -6.34 3.23
N ASP A 97 6.49 -5.10 3.14
CA ASP A 97 5.58 -4.49 4.12
C ASP A 97 4.10 -4.57 3.71
N GLY A 98 3.80 -4.91 2.44
CA GLY A 98 2.42 -4.97 1.97
C GLY A 98 2.21 -5.32 0.50
N TYR A 99 0.95 -5.32 0.09
CA TYR A 99 0.50 -5.60 -1.27
C TYR A 99 -0.51 -4.55 -1.73
N LEU A 100 -0.45 -4.16 -3.00
CA LEU A 100 -1.52 -3.44 -3.65
C LEU A 100 -2.14 -4.36 -4.72
N LEU A 101 -3.32 -4.87 -4.42
CA LEU A 101 -4.08 -5.76 -5.32
C LEU A 101 -4.95 -4.92 -6.25
N ILE A 102 -4.81 -5.15 -7.54
CA ILE A 102 -5.68 -4.61 -8.58
C ILE A 102 -6.58 -5.75 -9.04
N ASN A 103 -7.89 -5.56 -8.89
CA ASN A 103 -8.91 -6.58 -9.11
C ASN A 103 -8.71 -7.84 -8.23
N PRO A 104 -8.85 -7.71 -6.89
CA PRO A 104 -8.57 -8.79 -5.96
C PRO A 104 -9.44 -10.05 -6.18
N ASP A 105 -10.61 -9.91 -6.79
CA ASP A 105 -11.52 -11.02 -7.11
C ASP A 105 -10.90 -12.02 -8.11
N LEU A 106 -9.92 -11.58 -8.91
CA LEU A 106 -9.20 -12.42 -9.88
C LEU A 106 -7.95 -13.11 -9.31
N ILE A 107 -7.52 -12.72 -8.10
CA ILE A 107 -6.26 -13.19 -7.51
C ILE A 107 -6.47 -14.47 -6.67
N ASN A 108 -7.73 -14.77 -6.31
CA ASN A 108 -8.14 -15.96 -5.57
C ASN A 108 -8.65 -17.12 -6.45
N GLN A 109 -8.41 -17.07 -7.77
CA GLN A 109 -8.71 -18.17 -8.72
C GLN A 109 -7.42 -18.88 -9.12
#